data_AF-A0A524DC12-F1
#
_entry.id   AF-A0A524DC12-F1
#
_cell.length_a   1.000
_cell.length_b   1.000
_cell.length_c   1.000
_cell.angle_alpha   90.00
_cell.angle_beta   90.00
_cell.angle_gamma   90.00
#
_symmetry.space_group_name_H-M   'P 1'
#
loop_
_entity.id
_entity.type
_entity.pdbx_description
1 polymer ?
#
loop_
_entity_poly.entity_id
_entity_poly.type
_entity_poly.pdbx_seq_one_letter_code
_entity_poly.pdbx_strand_id
1 'polypeptide(L)'
;MIVKLNLNLGTGIEGNHILLIERNSKIESNLKDLFNYFEDNITISRIRRFHKYYRVKAPNLAIIISLVSTILELIPEAVIMEESNIL
;
A
#
# COMPACT_ATOMS: atom_id res chain seq x y z
N MET A 1 -14.82 17.45 0.33
CA MET A 1 -13.52 17.41 -0.39
C MET A 1 -13.13 15.95 -0.55
N ILE A 2 -13.12 15.42 -1.77
CA ILE A 2 -12.87 14.00 -2.06
C ILE A 2 -11.38 13.70 -1.87
N VAL A 3 -11.06 12.64 -1.13
CA VAL A 3 -9.68 12.22 -0.82
C VAL A 3 -9.40 10.96 -1.62
N LYS A 4 -8.60 11.04 -2.69
CA LYS A 4 -8.25 9.85 -3.48
C LYS A 4 -6.97 9.22 -2.93
N LEU A 5 -6.96 7.89 -2.80
CA LEU A 5 -5.80 7.09 -2.43
C LEU A 5 -5.47 6.15 -3.58
N ASN A 6 -4.27 6.26 -4.16
CA ASN A 6 -3.85 5.38 -5.25
C ASN A 6 -3.03 4.21 -4.70
N LEU A 7 -3.39 3.01 -5.15
CA LEU A 7 -2.73 1.75 -4.84
C LEU A 7 -2.10 1.16 -6.10
N ASN A 8 -0.86 0.66 -6.03
CA ASN A 8 -0.19 -0.03 -7.13
C ASN A 8 0.42 -1.36 -6.63
N LEU A 9 0.22 -2.43 -7.39
CA LEU A 9 0.65 -3.79 -7.10
C LEU A 9 1.78 -4.24 -8.03
N GLY A 10 2.79 -4.89 -7.49
CA GLY A 10 3.88 -5.47 -8.29
C GLY A 10 4.62 -6.61 -7.60
N THR A 11 5.50 -7.28 -8.34
CA THR A 11 6.41 -8.32 -7.83
C THR A 11 7.81 -7.75 -7.66
N GLY A 12 8.39 -7.93 -6.47
CA GLY A 12 9.77 -7.54 -6.18
C GLY A 12 10.80 -8.57 -6.64
N ILE A 13 12.07 -8.14 -6.66
CA ILE A 13 13.23 -8.91 -7.14
C ILE A 13 13.44 -10.22 -6.36
N GLU A 14 13.03 -10.27 -5.09
CA GLU A 14 13.24 -11.41 -4.17
C GLU A 14 12.00 -12.32 -4.02
N GLY A 15 11.05 -12.27 -4.96
CA GLY A 15 9.79 -13.02 -4.84
C GLY A 15 8.79 -12.44 -3.83
N ASN A 16 9.12 -11.29 -3.22
CA ASN A 16 8.24 -10.54 -2.35
C ASN A 16 7.19 -9.78 -3.15
N HIS A 17 5.94 -9.74 -2.67
CA HIS A 17 4.88 -8.92 -3.25
C HIS A 17 4.95 -7.50 -2.72
N ILE A 18 4.71 -6.53 -3.60
CA ILE A 18 4.82 -5.10 -3.28
C ILE A 18 3.47 -4.43 -3.50
N LEU A 19 3.07 -3.63 -2.51
CA LEU A 19 1.99 -2.67 -2.61
C LEU A 19 2.57 -1.27 -2.36
N LEU A 20 2.33 -0.37 -3.30
CA LEU A 20 2.60 1.06 -3.14
C LEU A 20 1.31 1.76 -2.74
N ILE A 21 1.35 2.49 -1.63
CA ILE A 21 0.19 3.22 -1.08
C ILE A 21 0.52 4.70 -1.08
N GLU A 22 -0.27 5.51 -1.79
CA GLU A 22 -0.05 6.96 -1.81
C GLU A 22 -0.19 7.57 -0.41
N ARG A 23 0.77 8.40 -0.03
CA ARG A 23 0.75 9.13 1.23
C ARG A 23 -0.25 10.26 1.12
N ASN A 24 -1.27 10.22 1.97
CA ASN A 24 -2.25 11.29 2.06
C ASN A 24 -2.46 11.65 3.53
N SER A 25 -2.20 12.92 3.88
CA SER A 25 -2.21 13.39 5.27
C SER A 25 -3.56 13.22 5.96
N LYS A 26 -4.66 13.15 5.21
CA LYS A 26 -6.00 13.02 5.76
C LYS A 26 -6.34 11.63 6.26
N ILE A 27 -5.68 10.61 5.73
CA ILE A 27 -5.90 9.20 6.07
C ILE A 27 -4.63 8.56 6.65
N GLU A 28 -3.60 9.36 6.94
CA GLU A 28 -2.32 8.87 7.41
C GLU A 28 -2.44 8.15 8.77
N SER A 29 -3.32 8.62 9.67
CA SER A 29 -3.60 7.93 10.93
C SER A 29 -4.21 6.55 10.70
N ASN A 30 -5.26 6.48 9.87
CA ASN A 30 -5.93 5.23 9.54
C ASN A 30 -4.96 4.23 8.90
N LEU A 31 -4.11 4.69 7.98
CA LEU A 31 -3.08 3.85 7.36
C LEU A 31 -2.05 3.35 8.40
N LYS A 32 -1.64 4.19 9.36
CA LYS A 32 -0.70 3.77 10.41
C LYS A 32 -1.30 2.70 11.32
N ASP A 33 -2.56 2.85 11.73
CA ASP A 33 -3.23 1.86 12.58
C ASP A 33 -3.34 0.52 11.84
N LEU A 34 -3.65 0.58 10.54
CA LEU A 34 -3.74 -0.58 9.66
C LEU A 34 -2.36 -1.23 9.47
N PHE A 35 -1.31 -0.44 9.29
CA PHE A 35 0.06 -0.93 9.22
C PHE A 35 0.50 -1.63 10.50
N ASN A 36 0.14 -1.09 11.66
CA ASN A 36 0.43 -1.72 12.94
C ASN A 36 -0.30 -3.07 13.07
N TYR A 37 -1.56 -3.15 12.63
CA TYR A 37 -2.31 -4.40 12.64
C TYR A 37 -1.64 -5.52 11.81
N PHE A 38 -0.99 -5.16 10.70
CA PHE A 38 -0.30 -6.12 9.83
C PHE A 38 1.21 -6.25 10.12
N GLU A 39 1.75 -5.63 11.19
CA GLU A 39 3.20 -5.44 11.36
C GLU A 39 4.05 -6.71 11.28
N ASP A 40 3.52 -7.83 11.78
CA ASP A 40 4.20 -9.13 11.74
C ASP A 40 4.29 -9.74 10.33
N ASN A 41 3.45 -9.28 9.41
CA ASN A 41 3.24 -9.87 8.08
C ASN A 41 3.75 -8.98 6.95
N ILE A 42 4.06 -7.71 7.23
CA ILE A 42 4.49 -6.74 6.22
C ILE A 42 5.74 -5.98 6.66
N THR A 43 6.55 -5.60 5.68
CA THR A 43 7.66 -4.66 5.88
C THR A 43 7.35 -3.35 5.16
N ILE A 44 7.42 -2.24 5.88
CA ILE A 44 7.12 -0.91 5.33
C ILE A 44 8.40 -0.11 5.21
N SER A 45 8.61 0.46 4.03
CA SER A 45 9.73 1.35 3.75
C SER A 45 9.24 2.63 3.08
N ARG A 46 9.93 3.74 3.35
CA ARG A 46 9.70 5.01 2.64
C ARG A 46 10.69 5.09 1.49
N ILE A 47 10.20 5.23 0.26
CA ILE A 47 11.07 5.41 -0.91
C ILE A 47 11.64 6.83 -0.85
N ARG A 48 12.95 6.97 -0.60
CA ARG A 48 13.62 8.27 -0.39
C ARG A 48 13.59 9.21 -1.60
N ARG A 49 13.44 8.70 -2.83
CA ARG A 49 13.37 9.53 -4.05
C ARG A 49 11.95 9.85 -4.52
N PHE A 50 10.96 9.08 -4.05
CA PHE A 50 9.54 9.26 -4.34
C PHE A 50 8.76 9.27 -3.03
N HIS A 51 8.86 10.37 -2.28
CA HIS A 51 8.18 10.58 -0.99
C HIS A 51 6.65 10.52 -1.05
N LYS A 52 6.09 10.25 -2.24
CA LYS A 52 4.67 10.13 -2.50
C LYS A 52 4.09 8.79 -2.02
N TYR A 53 4.88 7.72 -1.86
CA TYR A 53 4.33 6.40 -1.54
C TYR A 53 4.97 5.74 -0.31
N TYR A 54 4.15 5.04 0.49
CA TYR A 54 4.61 3.94 1.33
C TYR A 54 4.85 2.72 0.45
N ARG A 55 6.00 2.05 0.62
CA ARG A 55 6.27 0.76 -0.02
C ARG A 55 6.07 -0.34 1.01
N VAL A 56 4.99 -1.09 0.85
CA VAL A 56 4.66 -2.26 1.65
C VAL A 56 5.14 -3.50 0.91
N LYS A 57 5.91 -4.34 1.60
CA LYS A 57 6.36 -5.65 1.11
C LYS A 57 5.72 -6.74 1.95
N ALA A 58 5.32 -7.83 1.33
CA ALA A 58 4.87 -9.03 2.03
C ALA A 58 5.44 -10.30 1.37
N PRO A 59 5.67 -11.37 2.14
CA PRO A 59 6.19 -12.64 1.62
C PRO A 59 5.16 -13.42 0.80
N ASN A 60 3.86 -13.09 0.93
CA ASN A 60 2.77 -13.77 0.23
C ASN A 60 1.76 -12.75 -0.31
N LEU A 61 1.28 -12.99 -1.53
CA LEU A 61 0.26 -12.20 -2.21
C LEU A 61 -1.04 -12.10 -1.40
N ALA A 62 -1.44 -13.16 -0.69
CA ALA A 62 -2.65 -13.17 0.12
C ALA A 62 -2.64 -12.05 1.17
N ILE A 63 -1.49 -11.74 1.77
CA ILE A 63 -1.34 -10.64 2.75
C ILE A 63 -1.59 -9.29 2.07
N ILE A 64 -1.05 -9.09 0.86
CA ILE A 64 -1.28 -7.88 0.09
C ILE A 64 -2.75 -7.73 -0.29
N ILE A 65 -3.41 -8.81 -0.72
CA ILE A 65 -4.84 -8.80 -1.06
C ILE A 65 -5.67 -8.42 0.17
N SER A 66 -5.44 -9.07 1.32
CA SER A 66 -6.12 -8.75 2.58
C SER A 66 -5.93 -7.28 2.98
N LEU A 67 -4.70 -6.77 2.86
CA LEU A 67 -4.37 -5.38 3.13
C LEU A 67 -5.16 -4.43 2.20
N VAL A 68 -5.19 -4.71 0.90
CA VAL A 68 -5.94 -3.91 -0.09
C VAL A 68 -7.44 -3.93 0.20
N SER A 69 -8.03 -5.10 0.44
CA SER A 69 -9.44 -5.23 0.79
C SER A 69 -9.79 -4.40 2.02
N THR A 70 -8.96 -4.49 3.08
CA THR A 70 -9.17 -3.71 4.31
C THR A 70 -9.09 -2.21 4.05
N ILE A 71 -8.16 -1.77 3.20
CA ILE A 71 -8.05 -0.36 2.79
C ILE A 71 -9.31 0.09 2.04
N LEU A 72 -9.83 -0.70 1.10
CA LEU A 72 -11.04 -0.35 0.34
C LEU A 72 -12.30 -0.30 1.22
N GLU A 73 -12.38 -1.18 2.22
CA GLU A 73 -13.48 -1.19 3.19
C GLU A 73 -13.45 0.04 4.12
N LEU A 74 -12.26 0.45 4.58
CA LEU A 74 -12.09 1.56 5.51
C LEU A 74 -11.98 2.93 4.84
N ILE A 75 -11.55 2.96 3.58
CA ILE A 75 -11.30 4.17 2.79
C ILE A 75 -12.02 3.99 1.45
N PRO A 76 -13.34 4.26 1.40
CA PRO A 76 -14.16 4.03 0.21
C PRO A 76 -13.70 4.79 -1.03
N GLU A 77 -12.95 5.88 -0.84
CA GLU A 77 -12.39 6.70 -1.91
C GLU A 77 -11.03 6.20 -2.44
N ALA A 78 -10.52 5.09 -1.90
CA ALA A 78 -9.33 4.44 -2.42
C ALA A 78 -9.60 3.79 -3.79
N VAL A 79 -8.63 3.93 -4.69
CA VAL A 79 -8.70 3.44 -6.07
C VAL A 79 -7.43 2.64 -6.35
N ILE A 80 -7.62 1.45 -6.93
CA ILE A 80 -6.52 0.63 -7.42
C ILE A 80 -6.16 1.12 -8.83
N MET A 81 -4.90 1.49 -9.02
CA MET A 81 -4.36 1.85 -10.33
C MET A 81 -3.39 0.77 -10.78
N GLU A 82 -3.59 0.27 -12.00
CA GLU A 82 -2.65 -0.63 -12.65
C GLU A 82 -1.66 0.24 -13.46
N GLU A 83 -0.44 0.44 -12.96
CA GLU A 83 0.62 1.03 -13.79
C GLU A 83 1.27 -0.08 -14.61
N SER A 84 0.87 -0.17 -15.87
CA SER A 84 1.63 -0.88 -16.89
C SER A 84 3.02 -0.22 -17.04
N ASN A 85 4.05 -0.90 -16.53
CA ASN A 85 5.49 -0.59 -16.52
C ASN A 85 6.02 0.15 -15.28
N ILE A 86 6.66 -0.62 -14.40
CA ILE A 86 7.87 -0.16 -13.71
C ILE A 86 8.94 -1.22 -13.96
N LEU A 87 9.77 -0.92 -14.97
CA LEU A 87 11.07 -1.53 -15.25
C LEU A 87 12.04 -1.31 -14.07
#